data_AF-R0LFS7-F1
#
_entry.id   AF-R0LFS7-F1
#
_cell.length_a   1.000
_cell.length_b   1.000
_cell.length_c   1.000
_cell.angle_alpha   90.00
_cell.angle_beta   90.00
_cell.angle_gamma   90.00
#
_symmetry.space_group_name_H-M   'P 1'
#
loop_
_entity.id
_entity.type
_entity.pdbx_description
1 polymer ?
#
loop_
_entity_poly.entity_id
_entity_poly.type
_entity_poly.pdbx_seq_one_letter_code
_entity_poly.pdbx_strand_id
1 'polypeptide(L)'
;MKKINFNTDESGYFDNGNNYFINGGLQNEKMNTMLSLFQHEYTHFVIFHTSSLGLLIVMSEKIAQLDSSKNWLFHKISRYYKRMQEEIATYSEMLSYYKINGKEEFIKFREDIRINNPGYYRYYRKMCNRNSLLRENSFLSYKSEKIDDLIETLYQIGRDSFNVNIKELKFGSIHNEKELQTIMSSSRLKFNPNCRFGQIIKSLNWDGKIFKYNIPNYIPVTPIEKFEISDYINIVQSVFPNNKNVKDRLSGFSLNSSFKPYGYPDLSQSFPFTDVGGEKHNYKIPRIEMNPEVLLNIPEIVYVDLIFNKTLDKLFSNITITQKNGKQTMTYFEIGDKSAAIYYVLELLSKHNAILRLLDYSIFEFSNWTDILEVFPNRSYLCLSTNVASSIDKIVENLTGAQFDIVKMEGYSILIIQSGNLSLVQPIVTQYTDTLSIVLELLGLEKSSFIKDQEECKKAGIFIMDGVNVRRNINIDDLIDQFIQFFQDL
;
A
#
# COMPACT_ATOMS: atom_id res chain seq x y z
N MET A 1 5.38 -30.98 1.65
CA MET A 1 4.84 -29.61 1.59
C MET A 1 3.33 -29.68 1.77
N LYS A 2 2.78 -29.13 2.85
CA LYS A 2 1.33 -28.97 3.01
C LYS A 2 0.89 -27.83 2.08
N LYS A 3 -0.12 -28.08 1.24
CA LYS A 3 -0.80 -27.04 0.46
C LYS A 3 -1.36 -25.99 1.41
N ILE A 4 -0.90 -24.75 1.28
CA ILE A 4 -1.48 -23.60 1.95
C ILE A 4 -2.73 -23.24 1.13
N ASN A 5 -3.92 -23.48 1.68
CA ASN A 5 -5.15 -22.95 1.11
C ASN A 5 -5.36 -21.55 1.71
N PHE A 6 -5.20 -20.52 0.89
CA PHE A 6 -5.60 -19.16 1.25
C PHE A 6 -7.12 -19.13 1.37
N ASN A 7 -7.63 -18.88 2.57
CA ASN A 7 -9.07 -18.70 2.78
C ASN A 7 -9.45 -17.29 2.26
N THR A 8 -10.26 -17.23 1.21
CA THR A 8 -10.65 -16.00 0.50
C THR A 8 -11.98 -15.43 0.99
N ASP A 9 -12.56 -15.97 2.07
CA ASP A 9 -13.89 -15.61 2.57
C ASP A 9 -13.94 -14.20 3.23
N GLU A 10 -12.79 -13.59 3.50
CA GLU A 10 -12.68 -12.22 4.01
C GLU A 10 -12.25 -11.24 2.89
N SER A 11 -13.04 -11.15 1.82
CA SER A 11 -12.93 -10.03 0.87
C SER A 11 -13.71 -8.82 1.40
N GLY A 12 -13.06 -7.65 1.45
CA GLY A 12 -13.74 -6.35 1.57
C GLY A 12 -13.45 -5.52 2.82
N TYR A 13 -12.19 -5.33 3.19
CA TYR A 13 -11.84 -4.21 4.07
C TYR A 13 -10.63 -3.45 3.56
N PHE A 14 -10.78 -2.15 3.32
CA PHE A 14 -9.63 -1.25 3.27
C PHE A 14 -8.98 -1.23 4.66
N ASP A 15 -7.79 -1.83 4.81
CA ASP A 15 -7.00 -1.78 6.03
C ASP A 15 -6.17 -0.48 6.03
N ASN A 16 -6.68 0.51 6.78
CA ASN A 16 -6.15 1.87 6.89
C ASN A 16 -4.69 1.94 7.38
N GLY A 17 -4.20 0.99 8.18
CA GLY A 17 -2.81 0.97 8.63
C GLY A 17 -1.83 0.56 7.54
N ASN A 18 -2.36 -0.12 6.54
CA ASN A 18 -1.63 -0.94 5.59
C ASN A 18 -1.83 -0.50 4.14
N ASN A 19 -2.81 0.38 3.88
CA ASN A 19 -3.16 0.90 2.56
C ASN A 19 -3.31 -0.21 1.50
N TYR A 20 -3.83 -1.38 1.90
CA TYR A 20 -3.96 -2.52 1.00
C TYR A 20 -5.37 -2.65 0.42
N PHE A 21 -5.38 -2.94 -0.88
CA PHE A 21 -6.40 -3.69 -1.57
C PHE A 21 -6.39 -5.14 -1.03
N ILE A 22 -7.45 -5.58 -0.34
CA ILE A 22 -7.61 -6.99 0.02
C ILE A 22 -8.11 -7.75 -1.22
N ASN A 23 -7.18 -8.18 -2.08
CA ASN A 23 -7.46 -8.80 -3.40
C ASN A 23 -7.33 -10.33 -3.44
N GLY A 24 -7.67 -11.02 -2.34
CA GLY A 24 -7.61 -12.49 -2.29
C GLY A 24 -8.66 -13.18 -3.15
N GLY A 25 -9.84 -12.56 -3.32
CA GLY A 25 -11.03 -13.21 -3.92
C GLY A 25 -11.29 -12.95 -5.41
N LEU A 26 -10.51 -12.11 -6.10
CA LEU A 26 -10.89 -11.57 -7.43
C LEU A 26 -10.34 -12.34 -8.64
N GLN A 27 -9.74 -13.51 -8.46
CA GLN A 27 -9.02 -14.22 -9.54
C GLN A 27 -9.92 -14.69 -10.71
N ASN A 28 -11.25 -14.74 -10.50
CA ASN A 28 -12.22 -15.24 -11.47
C ASN A 28 -13.30 -14.22 -11.87
N GLU A 29 -13.18 -12.95 -11.43
CA GLU A 29 -14.19 -11.93 -11.71
C GLU A 29 -13.99 -11.27 -13.08
N LYS A 30 -15.09 -10.93 -13.76
CA LYS A 30 -15.03 -10.23 -15.06
C LYS A 30 -14.48 -8.81 -14.87
N MET A 31 -13.72 -8.30 -15.86
CA MET A 31 -13.15 -6.93 -15.84
C MET A 31 -14.19 -5.85 -15.47
N ASN A 32 -15.41 -5.96 -16.00
CA ASN A 32 -16.46 -4.99 -15.71
C ASN A 32 -16.95 -5.04 -14.25
N THR A 33 -16.93 -6.21 -13.61
CA THR A 33 -17.19 -6.36 -12.17
C THR A 33 -16.01 -5.83 -11.35
N MET A 34 -14.78 -6.12 -11.80
CA MET A 34 -13.55 -5.63 -11.16
C MET A 34 -13.43 -4.10 -11.17
N LEU A 35 -13.76 -3.44 -12.28
CA LEU A 35 -13.75 -1.96 -12.36
C LEU A 35 -14.69 -1.33 -11.34
N SER A 36 -15.85 -1.93 -11.10
CA SER A 36 -16.78 -1.45 -10.08
C SER A 36 -16.26 -1.68 -8.65
N LEU A 37 -15.58 -2.81 -8.39
CA LEU A 37 -14.90 -3.07 -7.11
C LEU A 37 -13.70 -2.13 -6.89
N PHE A 38 -12.96 -1.80 -7.95
CA PHE A 38 -11.90 -0.79 -7.86
C PHE A 38 -12.47 0.58 -7.49
N GLN A 39 -13.66 0.92 -8.00
CA GLN A 39 -14.35 2.13 -7.59
C GLN A 39 -14.68 2.12 -6.08
N HIS A 40 -15.08 0.97 -5.54
CA HIS A 40 -15.36 0.81 -4.11
C HIS A 40 -14.14 1.18 -3.27
N GLU A 41 -13.01 0.53 -3.52
CA GLU A 41 -11.79 0.76 -2.75
C GLU A 41 -11.21 2.16 -2.99
N TYR A 42 -11.30 2.67 -4.22
CA TYR A 42 -10.91 4.04 -4.53
C TYR A 42 -11.72 5.05 -3.72
N THR A 43 -13.01 4.78 -3.46
CA THR A 43 -13.83 5.62 -2.58
C THR A 43 -13.23 5.72 -1.18
N HIS A 44 -12.84 4.59 -0.59
CA HIS A 44 -12.19 4.56 0.73
C HIS A 44 -10.89 5.34 0.72
N PHE A 45 -10.03 5.06 -0.25
CA PHE A 45 -8.74 5.73 -0.42
C PHE A 45 -8.92 7.25 -0.47
N VAL A 46 -9.75 7.74 -1.39
CA VAL A 46 -10.00 9.17 -1.59
C VAL A 46 -10.46 9.83 -0.30
N ILE A 47 -11.48 9.28 0.35
CA ILE A 47 -12.05 9.91 1.55
C ILE A 47 -11.03 9.91 2.69
N PHE A 48 -10.28 8.83 2.91
CA PHE A 48 -9.28 8.79 3.99
C PHE A 48 -8.07 9.69 3.73
N HIS A 49 -7.47 9.59 2.56
CA HIS A 49 -6.18 10.23 2.28
C HIS A 49 -6.31 11.72 1.99
N THR A 50 -7.50 12.20 1.63
CA THR A 50 -7.72 13.61 1.27
C THR A 50 -8.51 14.40 2.33
N SER A 51 -8.79 13.80 3.49
CA SER A 51 -9.56 14.45 4.56
C SER A 51 -8.76 14.59 5.84
N SER A 52 -9.10 15.61 6.64
CA SER A 52 -8.29 15.92 7.81
C SER A 52 -8.33 14.83 8.88
N LEU A 53 -9.49 14.27 9.23
CA LEU A 53 -9.56 13.15 10.18
C LEU A 53 -9.05 11.85 9.57
N GLY A 54 -9.29 11.63 8.28
CA GLY A 54 -8.87 10.41 7.59
C GLY A 54 -7.35 10.25 7.59
N LEU A 55 -6.62 11.30 7.22
CA LEU A 55 -5.15 11.29 7.23
C LEU A 55 -4.59 11.05 8.63
N LEU A 56 -5.19 11.67 9.66
CA LEU A 56 -4.79 11.44 11.05
C LEU A 56 -4.94 9.97 11.45
N ILE A 57 -6.02 9.32 11.04
CA ILE A 57 -6.26 7.89 11.31
C ILE A 57 -5.21 7.04 10.58
N VAL A 58 -4.97 7.28 9.28
CA VAL A 58 -3.96 6.54 8.48
C VAL A 58 -2.57 6.65 9.11
N MET A 59 -2.12 7.87 9.45
CA MET A 59 -0.81 8.07 10.08
C MET A 59 -0.72 7.39 11.45
N SER A 60 -1.80 7.40 12.22
CA SER A 60 -1.84 6.76 13.53
C SER A 60 -1.82 5.24 13.44
N GLU A 61 -2.56 4.66 12.51
CA GLU A 61 -2.60 3.21 12.31
C GLU A 61 -1.27 2.67 11.77
N LYS A 62 -0.56 3.44 10.94
CA LYS A 62 0.81 3.11 10.52
C LYS A 62 1.79 3.00 11.70
N ILE A 63 1.60 3.81 12.75
CA ILE A 63 2.38 3.70 13.99
C ILE A 63 1.89 2.52 14.84
N ALA A 64 0.58 2.28 14.87
CA ALA A 64 -0.04 1.22 15.67
C ALA A 64 0.45 -0.19 15.30
N GLN A 65 0.94 -0.38 14.07
CA GLN A 65 1.60 -1.61 13.63
C GLN A 65 2.88 -1.94 14.41
N LEU A 66 3.59 -0.92 14.88
CA LEU A 66 4.82 -1.06 15.67
C LEU A 66 4.57 -0.87 17.16
N ASP A 67 3.52 -0.12 17.52
CA ASP A 67 3.10 0.13 18.89
C ASP A 67 1.62 -0.18 19.06
N SER A 68 1.34 -1.41 19.48
CA SER A 68 -0.04 -1.90 19.65
C SER A 68 -0.79 -1.28 20.84
N SER A 69 -0.17 -0.40 21.63
CA SER A 69 -0.75 0.16 22.88
C SER A 69 -2.06 0.93 22.66
N LYS A 70 -2.32 1.37 21.43
CA LYS A 70 -3.54 2.11 21.04
C LYS A 70 -4.41 1.40 20.00
N ASN A 71 -4.19 0.11 19.71
CA ASN A 71 -5.02 -0.64 18.74
C ASN A 71 -6.53 -0.58 19.07
N TRP A 72 -6.87 -0.57 20.36
CA TRP A 72 -8.25 -0.45 20.81
C TRP A 72 -8.91 0.86 20.31
N LEU A 73 -8.17 1.97 20.24
CA LEU A 73 -8.68 3.28 19.83
C LEU A 73 -9.12 3.22 18.36
N PHE A 74 -8.30 2.63 17.49
CA PHE A 74 -8.58 2.50 16.05
C PHE A 74 -9.72 1.52 15.77
N HIS A 75 -9.74 0.40 16.48
CA HIS A 75 -10.86 -0.53 16.40
C HIS A 75 -12.19 0.15 16.76
N LYS A 76 -12.20 1.02 17.78
CA LYS A 76 -13.42 1.69 18.25
C LYS A 76 -13.79 2.91 17.42
N ILE A 77 -12.83 3.71 16.95
CA ILE A 77 -13.13 4.90 16.15
C ILE A 77 -13.74 4.53 14.80
N SER A 78 -13.41 3.35 14.26
CA SER A 78 -14.01 2.80 13.03
C SER A 78 -15.54 2.80 13.01
N ARG A 79 -16.17 2.57 14.16
CA ARG A 79 -17.63 2.55 14.31
C ARG A 79 -18.29 3.89 13.95
N TYR A 80 -17.54 5.00 14.03
CA TYR A 80 -18.05 6.33 13.78
C TYR A 80 -17.91 6.79 12.32
N TYR A 81 -17.21 6.03 11.47
CA TYR A 81 -17.09 6.36 10.05
C TYR A 81 -17.40 5.21 9.08
N LYS A 82 -17.25 3.96 9.52
CA LYS A 82 -17.33 2.78 8.63
C LYS A 82 -18.63 2.74 7.86
N ARG A 83 -19.77 2.97 8.54
CA ARG A 83 -21.08 2.96 7.89
C ARG A 83 -21.17 3.93 6.70
N MET A 84 -20.67 5.16 6.84
CA MET A 84 -20.69 6.14 5.74
C MET A 84 -19.76 5.73 4.61
N GLN A 85 -18.54 5.29 4.95
CA GLN A 85 -17.55 4.82 3.98
C GLN A 85 -18.15 3.71 3.09
N GLU A 86 -18.71 2.68 3.71
CA GLU A 86 -19.37 1.57 3.01
C GLU A 86 -20.60 2.03 2.21
N GLU A 87 -21.41 2.93 2.78
CA GLU A 87 -22.57 3.49 2.06
C GLU A 87 -22.15 4.20 0.77
N ILE A 88 -21.11 5.02 0.79
CA ILE A 88 -20.63 5.73 -0.40
C ILE A 88 -19.95 4.74 -1.36
N ALA A 89 -19.05 3.89 -0.85
CA ALA A 89 -18.26 2.98 -1.67
C ALA A 89 -19.14 1.97 -2.42
N THR A 90 -20.08 1.32 -1.71
CA THR A 90 -21.06 0.42 -2.33
C THR A 90 -21.92 1.14 -3.35
N TYR A 91 -22.33 2.39 -3.08
CA TYR A 91 -23.19 3.12 -4.00
C TYR A 91 -22.43 3.56 -5.26
N SER A 92 -21.19 4.03 -5.12
CA SER A 92 -20.31 4.38 -6.25
C SER A 92 -19.96 3.16 -7.10
N GLU A 93 -19.73 2.00 -6.50
CA GLU A 93 -19.59 0.71 -7.19
C GLU A 93 -20.85 0.41 -8.03
N MET A 94 -22.03 0.49 -7.41
CA MET A 94 -23.31 0.20 -8.09
C MET A 94 -23.55 1.14 -9.28
N LEU A 95 -23.28 2.43 -9.13
CA LEU A 95 -23.36 3.41 -10.22
C LEU A 95 -22.37 3.11 -11.34
N SER A 96 -21.14 2.73 -10.99
CA SER A 96 -20.10 2.38 -11.97
C SER A 96 -20.45 1.10 -12.71
N TYR A 97 -20.96 0.08 -12.01
CA TYR A 97 -21.44 -1.16 -12.61
C TYR A 97 -22.56 -0.88 -13.61
N TYR A 98 -23.53 -0.03 -13.23
CA TYR A 98 -24.59 0.43 -14.13
C TYR A 98 -24.04 1.17 -15.36
N LYS A 99 -23.10 2.10 -15.16
CA LYS A 99 -22.46 2.85 -16.25
C LYS A 99 -21.78 1.93 -17.26
N ILE A 100 -21.09 0.90 -16.78
CA ILE A 100 -20.30 -0.02 -17.61
C ILE A 100 -21.17 -1.07 -18.31
N ASN A 101 -22.13 -1.67 -17.61
CA ASN A 101 -22.86 -2.85 -18.08
C ASN A 101 -24.30 -2.54 -18.53
N GLY A 102 -24.79 -1.33 -18.28
CA GLY A 102 -26.13 -0.91 -18.61
C GLY A 102 -27.20 -1.43 -17.63
N LYS A 103 -28.46 -1.06 -17.92
CA LYS A 103 -29.59 -1.23 -17.00
C LYS A 103 -29.95 -2.68 -16.69
N GLU A 104 -29.99 -3.54 -17.70
CA GLU A 104 -30.46 -4.93 -17.54
C GLU A 104 -29.51 -5.74 -16.65
N GLU A 105 -28.21 -5.65 -16.92
CA GLU A 105 -27.18 -6.32 -16.11
C GLU A 105 -27.11 -5.74 -14.70
N PHE A 106 -27.25 -4.42 -14.54
CA PHE A 106 -27.34 -3.80 -13.22
C PHE A 106 -28.50 -4.36 -12.38
N ILE A 107 -29.69 -4.51 -12.95
CA ILE A 107 -30.86 -5.03 -12.23
C ILE A 107 -30.62 -6.46 -11.73
N LYS A 108 -29.98 -7.31 -12.56
CA LYS A 108 -29.59 -8.68 -12.21
C LYS A 108 -28.55 -8.68 -11.08
N PHE A 109 -27.48 -7.92 -11.24
CA PHE A 109 -26.40 -7.80 -10.24
C PHE A 109 -26.93 -7.31 -8.88
N ARG A 110 -27.77 -6.27 -8.88
CA ARG A 110 -28.38 -5.74 -7.66
C ARG A 110 -29.33 -6.75 -7.01
N GLU A 111 -30.05 -7.57 -7.80
CA GLU A 111 -30.90 -8.62 -7.25
C GLU A 111 -30.09 -9.77 -6.63
N ASP A 112 -29.00 -10.16 -7.28
CA ASP A 112 -28.06 -11.15 -6.77
C ASP A 112 -27.49 -10.70 -5.41
N ILE A 113 -27.00 -9.46 -5.32
CA ILE A 113 -26.51 -8.88 -4.07
C ILE A 113 -27.61 -8.82 -3.00
N ARG A 114 -28.86 -8.51 -3.38
CA ARG A 114 -29.98 -8.50 -2.43
C ARG A 114 -30.19 -9.86 -1.76
N ILE A 115 -29.98 -10.94 -2.51
CA ILE A 115 -30.20 -12.32 -2.06
C ILE A 115 -28.95 -12.85 -1.34
N ASN A 116 -27.79 -12.72 -1.96
CA ASN A 116 -26.55 -13.37 -1.52
C ASN A 116 -25.73 -12.51 -0.55
N ASN A 117 -25.88 -11.18 -0.57
CA ASN A 117 -25.19 -10.27 0.34
C ASN A 117 -26.10 -9.15 0.88
N PRO A 118 -27.08 -9.50 1.75
CA PRO A 118 -28.09 -8.56 2.24
C PRO A 118 -27.51 -7.42 3.10
N GLY A 119 -26.31 -7.60 3.67
CA GLY A 119 -25.57 -6.55 4.37
C GLY A 119 -25.12 -5.47 3.40
N TYR A 120 -24.48 -5.88 2.30
CA TYR A 120 -24.01 -5.00 1.23
C TYR A 120 -25.17 -4.27 0.54
N TYR A 121 -26.24 -5.00 0.20
CA TYR A 121 -27.47 -4.40 -0.34
C TYR A 121 -28.07 -3.31 0.56
N ARG A 122 -27.93 -3.45 1.89
CA ARG A 122 -28.45 -2.48 2.85
C ARG A 122 -27.74 -1.12 2.74
N TYR A 123 -26.44 -1.11 2.42
CA TYR A 123 -25.69 0.12 2.20
C TYR A 123 -26.21 0.87 0.98
N TYR A 124 -26.32 0.17 -0.16
CA TYR A 124 -26.94 0.68 -1.38
C TYR A 124 -28.35 1.25 -1.12
N ARG A 125 -29.24 0.46 -0.50
CA ARG A 125 -30.62 0.88 -0.23
C ARG A 125 -30.70 2.11 0.69
N LYS A 126 -29.81 2.22 1.67
CA LYS A 126 -29.77 3.40 2.55
C LYS A 126 -29.43 4.66 1.77
N MET A 127 -28.46 4.60 0.86
CA MET A 127 -28.13 5.72 -0.02
C MET A 127 -29.33 6.17 -0.86
N CYS A 128 -30.05 5.23 -1.49
CA CYS A 128 -31.28 5.52 -2.22
C CYS A 128 -32.35 6.25 -1.38
N ASN A 129 -32.35 6.04 -0.07
CA ASN A 129 -33.30 6.66 0.86
C ASN A 129 -32.84 8.02 1.40
N ARG A 130 -31.57 8.39 1.23
CA ARG A 130 -30.99 9.62 1.81
C ARG A 130 -31.36 10.89 1.03
N ASN A 131 -31.55 10.77 -0.28
CA ASN A 131 -31.91 11.89 -1.16
C ASN A 131 -32.68 11.36 -2.38
N SER A 132 -33.65 12.12 -2.89
CA SER A 132 -34.48 11.70 -4.04
C SER A 132 -33.66 11.50 -5.32
N LEU A 133 -32.58 12.25 -5.52
CA LEU A 133 -31.69 12.15 -6.68
C LEU A 133 -30.87 10.84 -6.68
N LEU A 134 -30.76 10.18 -5.52
CA LEU A 134 -30.05 8.90 -5.36
C LEU A 134 -30.97 7.69 -5.54
N ARG A 135 -32.26 7.88 -5.78
CA ARG A 135 -33.18 6.76 -5.99
C ARG A 135 -32.82 6.02 -7.28
N GLU A 136 -33.02 4.70 -7.27
CA GLU A 136 -32.79 3.84 -8.44
C GLU A 136 -33.47 4.37 -9.70
N ASN A 137 -34.77 4.69 -9.61
CA ASN A 137 -35.51 5.24 -10.75
C ASN A 137 -34.98 6.60 -11.23
N SER A 138 -34.28 7.34 -10.37
CA SER A 138 -33.66 8.62 -10.72
C SER A 138 -32.35 8.39 -11.47
N PHE A 139 -31.38 7.67 -10.89
CA PHE A 139 -30.07 7.53 -11.54
C PHE A 139 -30.09 6.61 -12.77
N LEU A 140 -31.05 5.68 -12.88
CA LEU A 140 -31.23 4.86 -14.10
C LEU A 140 -31.66 5.69 -15.34
N SER A 141 -31.95 6.98 -15.17
CA SER A 141 -32.21 7.92 -16.27
C SER A 141 -31.01 8.80 -16.63
N TYR A 142 -29.92 8.71 -15.87
CA TYR A 142 -28.76 9.58 -16.05
C TYR A 142 -27.86 9.05 -17.16
N LYS A 143 -27.26 9.99 -17.91
CA LYS A 143 -26.19 9.67 -18.85
C LYS A 143 -24.87 9.44 -18.10
N SER A 144 -23.90 8.79 -18.76
CA SER A 144 -22.60 8.44 -18.18
C SER A 144 -21.91 9.63 -17.51
N GLU A 145 -21.90 10.80 -18.15
CA GLU A 145 -21.22 12.00 -17.63
C GLU A 145 -21.85 12.50 -16.34
N LYS A 146 -23.18 12.36 -16.24
CA LYS A 146 -23.92 12.73 -15.03
C LYS A 146 -23.72 11.71 -13.90
N ILE A 147 -23.52 10.44 -14.22
CA ILE A 147 -23.15 9.41 -13.23
C ILE A 147 -21.77 9.72 -12.65
N ASP A 148 -20.82 10.09 -13.50
CA ASP A 148 -19.47 10.44 -13.07
C ASP A 148 -19.46 11.66 -12.15
N ASP A 149 -20.13 12.74 -12.54
CA ASP A 149 -20.28 13.94 -11.72
C ASP A 149 -21.01 13.66 -10.37
N LEU A 150 -21.96 12.72 -10.36
CA LEU A 150 -22.60 12.25 -9.12
C LEU A 150 -21.60 11.56 -8.20
N ILE A 151 -20.82 10.61 -8.73
CA ILE A 151 -19.80 9.87 -7.98
C ILE A 151 -18.76 10.85 -7.40
N GLU A 152 -18.27 11.80 -8.20
CA GLU A 152 -17.34 12.82 -7.74
C GLU A 152 -17.92 13.67 -6.60
N THR A 153 -19.18 14.08 -6.75
CA THR A 153 -19.87 14.85 -5.71
C THR A 153 -20.05 14.04 -4.42
N LEU A 154 -20.31 12.74 -4.52
CA LEU A 154 -20.38 11.85 -3.36
C LEU A 154 -19.04 11.74 -2.64
N TYR A 155 -17.91 11.74 -3.37
CA TYR A 155 -16.58 11.78 -2.79
C TYR A 155 -16.32 13.08 -2.03
N GLN A 156 -16.73 14.22 -2.59
CA GLN A 156 -16.61 15.52 -1.91
C GLN A 156 -17.45 15.54 -0.62
N ILE A 157 -18.69 15.03 -0.66
CA ILE A 157 -19.53 14.90 0.53
C ILE A 157 -18.90 13.99 1.60
N GLY A 158 -18.32 12.85 1.18
CA GLY A 158 -17.60 11.94 2.06
C GLY A 158 -16.38 12.60 2.70
N ARG A 159 -15.56 13.26 1.90
CA ARG A 159 -14.38 14.04 2.33
C ARG A 159 -14.75 15.12 3.34
N ASP A 160 -15.77 15.92 3.04
CA ASP A 160 -16.25 16.97 3.96
C ASP A 160 -16.84 16.43 5.26
N SER A 161 -17.39 15.21 5.21
CA SER A 161 -17.85 14.52 6.41
C SER A 161 -16.69 14.10 7.32
N PHE A 162 -15.48 13.89 6.78
CA PHE A 162 -14.25 13.64 7.54
C PHE A 162 -13.41 14.90 7.81
N ASN A 163 -13.66 16.02 7.15
CA ASN A 163 -12.92 17.27 7.36
C ASN A 163 -13.31 17.96 8.68
N VAL A 164 -12.70 17.52 9.77
CA VAL A 164 -12.88 18.05 11.13
C VAL A 164 -11.69 18.89 11.57
N ASN A 165 -11.86 19.70 12.62
CA ASN A 165 -10.71 20.34 13.26
C ASN A 165 -9.97 19.33 14.14
N ILE A 166 -8.84 18.78 13.63
CA ILE A 166 -8.06 17.75 14.34
C ILE A 166 -7.37 18.27 15.60
N LYS A 167 -7.05 19.58 15.67
CA LYS A 167 -6.47 20.21 16.87
C LYS A 167 -7.50 20.31 17.99
N GLU A 168 -8.77 20.54 17.65
CA GLU A 168 -9.87 20.56 18.63
C GLU A 168 -10.34 19.16 19.06
N LEU A 169 -10.12 18.14 18.22
CA LEU A 169 -10.46 16.75 18.55
C LEU A 169 -9.66 16.23 19.75
N LYS A 170 -8.46 16.79 19.99
CA LYS A 170 -7.52 16.38 21.05
C LYS A 170 -7.30 14.86 21.10
N PHE A 171 -6.98 14.29 19.93
CA PHE A 171 -6.97 12.84 19.72
C PHE A 171 -6.02 12.08 20.67
N GLY A 172 -4.85 12.64 20.99
CA GLY A 172 -3.91 12.05 21.96
C GLY A 172 -4.37 12.03 23.42
N SER A 173 -5.38 12.84 23.77
CA SER A 173 -5.95 12.88 25.12
C SER A 173 -7.05 11.83 25.34
N ILE A 174 -7.30 10.94 24.37
CA ILE A 174 -8.30 9.87 24.49
C ILE A 174 -7.63 8.64 25.10
N HIS A 175 -7.99 8.33 26.34
CA HIS A 175 -7.39 7.26 27.12
C HIS A 175 -8.26 6.00 27.20
N ASN A 176 -9.57 6.13 26.97
CA ASN A 176 -10.51 5.01 27.03
C ASN A 176 -11.72 5.16 26.07
N GLU A 177 -12.48 4.07 25.91
CA GLU A 177 -13.65 4.02 25.02
C GLU A 177 -14.76 5.00 25.42
N LYS A 178 -14.92 5.26 26.73
CA LYS A 178 -15.97 6.16 27.24
C LYS A 178 -15.72 7.60 26.79
N GLU A 179 -14.48 8.07 26.88
CA GLU A 179 -14.08 9.40 26.39
C GLU A 179 -14.30 9.54 24.89
N LEU A 180 -13.86 8.56 24.10
CA LEU A 180 -14.10 8.53 22.65
C LEU A 180 -15.61 8.62 22.36
N GLN A 181 -16.42 7.83 23.06
CA GLN A 181 -17.86 7.83 22.90
C GLN A 181 -18.48 9.19 23.27
N THR A 182 -18.04 9.81 24.36
CA THR A 182 -18.50 11.14 24.76
C THR A 182 -18.21 12.18 23.69
N ILE A 183 -16.99 12.21 23.13
CA ILE A 183 -16.60 13.14 22.05
C ILE A 183 -17.46 12.91 20.80
N MET A 184 -17.58 11.66 20.37
CA MET A 184 -18.28 11.30 19.13
C MET A 184 -19.81 11.38 19.24
N SER A 185 -20.36 11.44 20.45
CA SER A 185 -21.80 11.52 20.70
C SER A 185 -22.26 12.95 21.02
N SER A 186 -21.59 13.61 21.97
CA SER A 186 -21.95 14.96 22.45
C SER A 186 -21.65 16.01 21.40
N SER A 187 -20.58 15.83 20.63
CA SER A 187 -20.17 16.71 19.54
C SER A 187 -20.28 16.00 18.19
N ARG A 188 -21.32 15.17 18.01
CA ARG A 188 -21.49 14.32 16.82
C ARG A 188 -21.49 15.08 15.49
N LEU A 189 -22.06 16.28 15.42
CA LEU A 189 -22.04 17.09 14.19
C LEU A 189 -20.69 17.79 13.97
N LYS A 190 -19.84 17.84 15.00
CA LYS A 190 -18.49 18.39 14.91
C LYS A 190 -17.46 17.34 14.54
N PHE A 191 -17.56 16.12 15.07
CA PHE A 191 -16.49 15.13 14.94
C PHE A 191 -16.88 13.77 14.35
N ASN A 192 -18.16 13.38 14.38
CA ASN A 192 -18.59 12.02 13.97
C ASN A 192 -18.95 11.97 12.48
N PRO A 193 -18.13 11.33 11.62
CA PRO A 193 -18.33 11.36 10.17
C PRO A 193 -19.67 10.76 9.74
N ASN A 194 -20.11 9.66 10.37
CA ASN A 194 -21.41 9.05 10.09
C ASN A 194 -22.60 10.00 10.33
N CYS A 195 -22.51 10.86 11.34
CA CYS A 195 -23.55 11.85 11.65
C CYS A 195 -23.49 13.05 10.71
N ARG A 196 -22.28 13.55 10.43
CA ARG A 196 -22.03 14.67 9.50
C ARG A 196 -22.55 14.35 8.11
N PHE A 197 -22.15 13.21 7.56
CA PHE A 197 -22.59 12.72 6.27
C PHE A 197 -24.11 12.65 6.15
N GLY A 198 -24.77 12.11 7.17
CA GLY A 198 -26.21 11.95 7.15
C GLY A 198 -27.00 13.25 7.08
N GLN A 199 -26.38 14.39 7.38
CA GLN A 199 -26.96 15.72 7.18
C GLN A 199 -26.53 16.35 5.86
N ILE A 200 -25.24 16.26 5.50
CA ILE A 200 -24.69 16.88 4.28
C ILE A 200 -25.36 16.29 3.02
N ILE A 201 -25.47 14.96 2.94
CA ILE A 201 -26.03 14.25 1.77
C ILE A 201 -27.48 14.64 1.44
N LYS A 202 -28.24 15.10 2.43
CA LYS A 202 -29.63 15.53 2.23
C LYS A 202 -29.72 16.82 1.41
N SER A 203 -28.65 17.61 1.38
CA SER A 203 -28.59 18.87 0.62
C SER A 203 -28.19 18.69 -0.84
N LEU A 204 -27.86 17.46 -1.25
CA LEU A 204 -27.50 17.14 -2.63
C LEU A 204 -28.61 17.62 -3.58
N ASN A 205 -28.21 18.37 -4.59
CA ASN A 205 -29.08 18.97 -5.59
C ASN A 205 -28.43 18.88 -6.98
N TRP A 206 -29.25 18.92 -8.03
CA TRP A 206 -28.82 19.05 -9.41
C TRP A 206 -29.15 20.45 -9.92
N ASP A 207 -28.17 21.22 -10.36
CA ASP A 207 -28.38 22.61 -10.81
C ASP A 207 -28.68 22.75 -12.31
N GLY A 208 -28.80 21.62 -13.02
CA GLY A 208 -28.96 21.58 -14.47
C GLY A 208 -27.68 21.21 -15.22
N LYS A 209 -26.51 21.36 -14.60
CA LYS A 209 -25.20 21.07 -15.22
C LYS A 209 -24.34 20.13 -14.38
N ILE A 210 -24.29 20.36 -13.07
CA ILE A 210 -23.51 19.56 -12.12
C ILE A 210 -24.29 19.31 -10.83
N PHE A 211 -23.93 18.26 -10.12
CA PHE A 211 -24.37 18.01 -8.76
C PHE A 211 -23.67 19.00 -7.83
N LYS A 212 -24.45 19.52 -6.88
CA LYS A 212 -23.98 20.43 -5.84
C LYS A 212 -24.56 20.01 -4.50
N TYR A 213 -23.92 20.42 -3.43
CA TYR A 213 -24.43 20.24 -2.09
C TYR A 213 -24.05 21.46 -1.25
N ASN A 214 -24.79 21.66 -0.17
CA ASN A 214 -24.53 22.74 0.78
C ASN A 214 -24.19 22.13 2.12
N ILE A 215 -23.12 22.60 2.75
CA ILE A 215 -22.80 22.19 4.11
C ILE A 215 -23.67 23.02 5.06
N PRO A 216 -24.53 22.39 5.90
CA PRO A 216 -25.33 23.14 6.86
C PRO A 216 -24.44 23.94 7.81
N ASN A 217 -24.79 25.19 8.10
CA ASN A 217 -23.98 26.12 8.91
C ASN A 217 -23.58 25.59 10.29
N TYR A 218 -24.34 24.65 10.85
CA TYR A 218 -24.06 24.01 12.14
C TYR A 218 -23.05 22.84 12.06
N ILE A 219 -22.53 22.51 10.87
CA ILE A 219 -21.51 21.48 10.65
C ILE A 219 -20.20 22.18 10.28
N PRO A 220 -19.26 22.34 11.22
CA PRO A 220 -17.99 22.98 10.92
C PRO A 220 -17.12 22.05 10.07
N VAL A 221 -16.58 22.57 8.98
CA VAL A 221 -15.66 21.85 8.08
C VAL A 221 -14.30 22.52 8.15
N THR A 222 -13.28 21.74 8.49
CA THR A 222 -11.89 22.20 8.50
C THR A 222 -11.10 21.31 7.54
N PRO A 223 -10.87 21.79 6.31
CA PRO A 223 -10.17 21.04 5.28
C PRO A 223 -8.74 20.67 5.69
N ILE A 224 -8.23 19.60 5.08
CA ILE A 224 -6.86 19.09 5.29
C ILE A 224 -5.78 20.15 5.02
N GLU A 225 -6.02 21.04 4.06
CA GLU A 225 -5.13 22.13 3.65
C GLU A 225 -4.93 23.21 4.73
N LYS A 226 -5.72 23.17 5.82
CA LYS A 226 -5.53 24.07 6.97
C LYS A 226 -4.47 23.57 7.96
N PHE A 227 -3.91 22.39 7.73
CA PHE A 227 -2.96 21.74 8.62
C PHE A 227 -1.66 21.44 7.87
N GLU A 228 -0.55 21.50 8.59
CA GLU A 228 0.74 21.04 8.10
C GLU A 228 0.94 19.56 8.48
N ILE A 229 1.75 18.81 7.73
CA ILE A 229 2.12 17.42 8.11
C ILE A 229 2.70 17.37 9.52
N SER A 230 3.46 18.39 9.93
CA SER A 230 4.00 18.49 11.29
C SER A 230 2.91 18.54 12.37
N ASP A 231 1.74 19.15 12.09
CA ASP A 231 0.59 19.14 13.00
C ASP A 231 0.10 17.72 13.24
N TYR A 232 -0.02 16.92 12.18
CA TYR A 232 -0.43 15.52 12.25
C TYR A 232 0.59 14.70 13.06
N ILE A 233 1.87 14.80 12.72
CA ILE A 233 2.94 14.07 13.41
C ILE A 233 2.92 14.37 14.91
N ASN A 234 2.75 15.64 15.29
CA ASN A 234 2.68 16.04 16.70
C ASN A 234 1.46 15.41 17.42
N ILE A 235 0.30 15.35 16.76
CA ILE A 235 -0.88 14.68 17.32
C ILE A 235 -0.64 13.18 17.45
N VAL A 236 -0.09 12.51 16.43
CA VAL A 236 0.21 11.07 16.50
C VAL A 236 1.23 10.78 17.60
N GLN A 237 2.26 11.61 17.76
CA GLN A 237 3.22 11.49 18.86
C GLN A 237 2.54 11.57 20.23
N SER A 238 1.51 12.41 20.38
CA SER A 238 0.74 12.49 21.63
C SER A 238 -0.15 11.26 21.88
N VAL A 239 -0.56 10.54 20.83
CA VAL A 239 -1.26 9.26 20.93
C VAL A 239 -0.29 8.16 21.39
N PHE A 240 0.95 8.18 20.91
CA PHE A 240 2.01 7.22 21.21
C PHE A 240 3.21 7.87 21.89
N PRO A 241 3.07 8.36 23.15
CA PRO A 241 4.09 9.18 23.80
C PRO A 241 5.42 8.46 24.03
N ASN A 242 5.40 7.13 24.10
CA ASN A 242 6.59 6.32 24.37
C ASN A 242 7.31 5.86 23.08
N ASN A 243 6.69 6.03 21.90
CA ASN A 243 7.27 5.60 20.64
C ASN A 243 8.17 6.69 20.06
N LYS A 244 9.49 6.48 20.13
CA LYS A 244 10.50 7.43 19.64
C LYS A 244 10.57 7.54 18.11
N ASN A 245 10.02 6.56 17.39
CA ASN A 245 10.15 6.45 15.93
C ASN A 245 9.02 7.16 15.16
N VAL A 246 8.04 7.77 15.86
CA VAL A 246 6.86 8.38 15.22
C VAL A 246 7.25 9.44 14.20
N LYS A 247 8.14 10.37 14.57
CA LYS A 247 8.58 11.44 13.67
C LYS A 247 9.28 10.89 12.44
N ASP A 248 10.23 9.97 12.63
CA ASP A 248 11.03 9.43 11.53
C ASP A 248 10.17 8.62 10.55
N ARG A 249 9.24 7.80 11.06
CA ARG A 249 8.33 6.98 10.24
C ARG A 249 7.31 7.78 9.44
N LEU A 250 6.93 8.96 9.95
CA LEU A 250 5.91 9.80 9.34
C LEU A 250 6.51 10.97 8.55
N SER A 251 7.83 11.18 8.62
CA SER A 251 8.54 12.27 7.92
C SER A 251 8.36 12.26 6.40
N GLY A 252 8.12 11.08 5.81
CA GLY A 252 7.86 10.92 4.38
C GLY A 252 6.43 11.22 3.92
N PHE A 253 5.51 11.56 4.83
CA PHE A 253 4.17 12.02 4.41
C PHE A 253 4.26 13.41 3.79
N SER A 254 3.48 13.62 2.73
CA SER A 254 3.31 14.94 2.10
C SER A 254 1.82 15.19 1.84
N LEU A 255 1.43 16.47 1.89
CA LEU A 255 0.10 16.90 1.46
C LEU A 255 0.19 17.28 -0.01
N ASN A 256 -0.48 16.52 -0.86
CA ASN A 256 -0.61 16.88 -2.27
C ASN A 256 -1.95 17.61 -2.45
N SER A 257 -1.90 18.90 -2.80
CA SER A 257 -3.06 19.79 -2.80
C SER A 257 -4.03 19.60 -3.98
N SER A 258 -3.71 18.75 -4.95
CA SER A 258 -4.53 18.54 -6.14
C SER A 258 -5.27 17.20 -6.10
N PHE A 259 -6.53 17.23 -5.65
CA PHE A 259 -7.49 16.15 -5.94
C PHE A 259 -7.77 16.14 -7.45
N LYS A 260 -7.38 15.08 -8.15
CA LYS A 260 -7.86 14.80 -9.52
C LYS A 260 -8.90 13.68 -9.42
N PRO A 261 -10.16 13.92 -9.80
CA PRO A 261 -11.23 12.94 -9.66
C PRO A 261 -11.01 11.69 -10.54
N TYR A 262 -10.21 11.83 -11.60
CA TYR A 262 -9.71 10.73 -12.41
C TYR A 262 -8.21 10.56 -12.18
N GLY A 263 -7.87 9.43 -11.59
CA GLY A 263 -6.55 8.88 -11.51
C GLY A 263 -6.73 7.40 -11.23
N TYR A 264 -5.94 6.55 -11.88
CA TYR A 264 -5.76 5.19 -11.39
C TYR A 264 -5.51 5.26 -9.87
N PRO A 265 -6.08 4.35 -9.07
CA PRO A 265 -5.84 4.33 -7.63
C PRO A 265 -4.34 4.51 -7.40
N ASP A 266 -3.97 5.34 -6.44
CA ASP A 266 -2.56 5.50 -6.10
C ASP A 266 -2.04 4.13 -5.63
N LEU A 267 -1.41 3.42 -6.56
CA LEU A 267 -0.81 2.12 -6.33
C LEU A 267 0.47 2.25 -5.48
N SER A 268 0.81 3.46 -4.99
CA SER A 268 1.93 3.73 -4.06
C SER A 268 1.92 2.88 -2.79
N GLN A 269 0.85 2.10 -2.55
CA GLN A 269 0.72 1.23 -1.40
C GLN A 269 0.15 -0.16 -1.72
N SER A 270 -0.13 -0.48 -2.99
CA SER A 270 -0.74 -1.77 -3.38
C SER A 270 0.31 -2.89 -3.41
N PHE A 271 0.90 -3.21 -2.26
CA PHE A 271 1.68 -4.43 -2.09
C PHE A 271 0.73 -5.61 -1.88
N PRO A 272 0.96 -6.78 -2.51
CA PRO A 272 0.08 -7.92 -2.35
C PRO A 272 0.21 -8.49 -0.92
N PHE A 273 -0.85 -8.29 -0.14
CA PHE A 273 -1.22 -8.99 1.09
C PHE A 273 -0.53 -8.62 2.41
N THR A 274 -1.38 -8.38 3.40
CA THR A 274 -1.22 -8.56 4.86
C THR A 274 -1.56 -9.98 5.30
N ASP A 275 -1.12 -10.30 6.51
CA ASP A 275 -1.36 -11.53 7.28
C ASP A 275 -2.69 -12.26 6.98
N VAL A 276 -2.56 -13.52 6.59
CA VAL A 276 -3.57 -14.53 6.93
C VAL A 276 -3.30 -14.88 8.39
N GLY A 277 -4.18 -14.44 9.30
CA GLY A 277 -4.14 -14.89 10.68
C GLY A 277 -4.17 -16.43 10.71
N GLY A 278 -3.05 -17.06 11.05
CA GLY A 278 -3.02 -18.53 11.01
C GLY A 278 -1.74 -19.23 11.42
N GLU A 279 -0.56 -18.81 10.96
CA GLU A 279 0.68 -19.53 11.30
C GLU A 279 1.81 -18.56 11.63
N LYS A 280 2.25 -18.57 12.90
CA LYS A 280 3.58 -18.07 13.26
C LYS A 280 4.60 -18.92 12.53
N HIS A 281 5.08 -18.46 11.38
CA HIS A 281 6.23 -19.08 10.76
C HIS A 281 7.46 -18.86 11.66
N ASN A 282 8.18 -19.95 11.96
CA ASN A 282 9.47 -19.88 12.64
C ASN A 282 10.50 -19.28 11.66
N TYR A 283 10.52 -17.96 11.57
CA TYR A 283 11.52 -17.25 10.78
C TYR A 283 12.89 -17.41 11.45
N LYS A 284 13.85 -17.97 10.71
CA LYS A 284 15.22 -18.08 11.19
C LYS A 284 15.89 -16.73 10.99
N ILE A 285 16.19 -16.06 12.10
CA ILE A 285 16.98 -14.83 12.10
C ILE A 285 18.36 -15.16 11.51
N PRO A 286 18.87 -14.37 10.54
CA PRO A 286 20.21 -14.57 9.98
C PRO A 286 21.27 -14.53 11.09
N ARG A 287 22.33 -15.31 10.94
CA ARG A 287 23.49 -15.16 11.84
C ARG A 287 24.16 -13.82 11.54
N ILE A 288 24.40 -13.02 12.56
CA ILE A 288 25.14 -11.75 12.42
C ILE A 288 26.64 -12.03 12.56
N GLU A 289 27.44 -11.46 11.66
CA GLU A 289 28.91 -11.53 11.66
C GLU A 289 29.49 -10.13 11.45
N MET A 290 30.35 -9.68 12.37
CA MET A 290 30.85 -8.29 12.38
C MET A 290 32.13 -8.11 11.59
N ASN A 291 32.89 -9.19 11.36
CA ASN A 291 34.04 -9.14 10.46
C ASN A 291 33.61 -9.56 9.05
N PRO A 292 33.57 -8.63 8.07
CA PRO A 292 33.20 -8.98 6.70
C PRO A 292 34.14 -10.05 6.12
N GLU A 293 35.43 -10.10 6.47
CA GLU A 293 36.37 -11.10 5.95
C GLU A 293 35.93 -12.56 6.20
N VAL A 294 35.12 -12.79 7.24
CA VAL A 294 34.55 -14.13 7.52
C VAL A 294 33.65 -14.59 6.39
N LEU A 295 32.94 -13.69 5.71
CA LEU A 295 32.04 -14.05 4.61
C LEU A 295 32.79 -14.65 3.43
N LEU A 296 34.02 -14.21 3.16
CA LEU A 296 34.87 -14.75 2.08
C LEU A 296 35.18 -16.24 2.28
N ASN A 297 35.09 -16.75 3.50
CA ASN A 297 35.41 -18.15 3.83
C ASN A 297 34.18 -19.04 4.00
N ILE A 298 32.98 -18.49 3.82
CA ILE A 298 31.75 -19.27 3.96
C ILE A 298 31.55 -20.13 2.70
N PRO A 299 31.44 -21.47 2.81
CA PRO A 299 31.30 -22.33 1.65
C PRO A 299 29.86 -22.31 1.10
N GLU A 300 29.73 -22.71 -0.17
CA GLU A 300 28.45 -22.94 -0.85
C GLU A 300 27.48 -21.75 -0.84
N ILE A 301 28.02 -20.54 -1.02
CA ILE A 301 27.22 -19.32 -1.20
C ILE A 301 26.46 -19.40 -2.53
N VAL A 302 25.16 -19.15 -2.49
CA VAL A 302 24.28 -19.13 -3.67
C VAL A 302 23.87 -17.71 -4.01
N TYR A 303 23.48 -16.93 -2.99
CA TYR A 303 23.08 -15.54 -3.15
C TYR A 303 23.92 -14.62 -2.27
N VAL A 304 24.21 -13.44 -2.81
CA VAL A 304 24.75 -12.30 -2.08
C VAL A 304 23.75 -11.16 -2.23
N ASP A 305 23.16 -10.75 -1.13
CA ASP A 305 22.23 -9.62 -1.06
C ASP A 305 22.99 -8.38 -0.63
N LEU A 306 22.83 -7.29 -1.37
CA LEU A 306 23.50 -6.02 -1.08
C LEU A 306 22.47 -4.90 -0.94
N ILE A 307 22.61 -4.12 0.14
CA ILE A 307 21.84 -2.91 0.38
C ILE A 307 22.75 -1.84 0.98
N PHE A 308 22.52 -0.59 0.58
CA PHE A 308 23.25 0.55 1.13
C PHE A 308 22.35 1.36 2.05
N ASN A 309 22.87 1.70 3.22
CA ASN A 309 22.15 2.54 4.16
C ASN A 309 22.99 3.77 4.50
N LYS A 310 22.35 4.93 4.55
CA LYS A 310 22.94 6.15 5.09
C LYS A 310 22.35 6.40 6.46
N THR A 311 23.21 6.49 7.47
CA THR A 311 22.81 6.81 8.84
C THR A 311 23.65 7.99 9.30
N LEU A 312 22.99 9.10 9.61
CA LEU A 312 23.65 10.40 9.82
C LEU A 312 24.47 10.79 8.56
N ASP A 313 25.77 10.99 8.72
CA ASP A 313 26.72 11.35 7.65
C ASP A 313 27.56 10.17 7.16
N LYS A 314 27.30 8.96 7.66
CA LYS A 314 28.06 7.76 7.34
C LYS A 314 27.31 6.85 6.37
N LEU A 315 28.06 6.27 5.44
CA LEU A 315 27.57 5.30 4.47
C LEU A 315 27.94 3.90 4.94
N PHE A 316 26.97 2.99 4.89
CA PHE A 316 27.16 1.61 5.31
C PHE A 316 26.70 0.64 4.22
N SER A 317 27.42 -0.47 4.14
CA SER A 317 27.02 -1.65 3.37
C SER A 317 26.40 -2.67 4.33
N ASN A 318 25.26 -3.25 3.94
CA ASN A 318 24.77 -4.49 4.54
C ASN A 318 24.80 -5.58 3.48
N ILE A 319 25.49 -6.66 3.81
CA ILE A 319 25.60 -7.83 2.95
C ILE A 319 24.98 -9.03 3.67
N THR A 320 24.03 -9.68 3.02
CA THR A 320 23.49 -10.96 3.47
C THR A 320 23.84 -12.05 2.48
N ILE A 321 24.53 -13.08 2.93
CA ILE A 321 24.80 -14.26 2.10
C ILE A 321 23.79 -15.36 2.44
N THR A 322 23.35 -16.08 1.40
CA THR A 322 22.51 -17.27 1.55
C THR A 322 23.25 -18.49 1.02
N GLN A 323 23.43 -19.49 1.88
CA GLN A 323 24.07 -20.76 1.54
C GLN A 323 23.07 -21.73 0.90
N LYS A 324 23.59 -22.75 0.20
CA LYS A 324 22.78 -23.80 -0.45
C LYS A 324 21.81 -24.54 0.49
N ASN A 325 22.16 -24.65 1.77
CA ASN A 325 21.30 -25.24 2.80
C ASN A 325 20.25 -24.27 3.39
N GLY A 326 20.13 -23.06 2.85
CA GLY A 326 19.21 -22.02 3.31
C GLY A 326 19.69 -21.23 4.52
N LYS A 327 20.88 -21.49 5.06
CA LYS A 327 21.45 -20.70 6.15
C LYS A 327 21.83 -19.31 5.64
N GLN A 328 21.41 -18.29 6.37
CA GLN A 328 21.72 -16.89 6.08
C GLN A 328 22.71 -16.33 7.08
N THR A 329 23.70 -15.58 6.59
CA THR A 329 24.65 -14.83 7.42
C THR A 329 24.68 -13.38 6.92
N MET A 330 24.54 -12.44 7.84
CA MET A 330 24.48 -11.00 7.56
C MET A 330 25.68 -10.30 8.19
N THR A 331 26.24 -9.33 7.47
CA THR A 331 27.23 -8.39 8.00
C THR A 331 26.82 -6.95 7.69
N TYR A 332 27.35 -6.02 8.47
CA TYR A 332 27.13 -4.59 8.33
C TYR A 332 28.41 -3.85 8.66
N PHE A 333 28.88 -2.99 7.75
CA PHE A 333 30.13 -2.23 7.96
C PHE A 333 30.10 -0.88 7.25
N GLU A 334 30.86 0.08 7.79
CA GLU A 334 31.03 1.42 7.24
C GLU A 334 31.89 1.34 5.97
N ILE A 335 31.50 2.10 4.93
CA ILE A 335 32.22 2.18 3.66
C ILE A 335 32.50 3.63 3.31
N GLY A 336 33.66 3.90 2.71
CA GLY A 336 34.00 5.24 2.22
C GLY A 336 33.14 5.67 1.03
N ASP A 337 32.89 4.73 0.13
CA ASP A 337 32.01 4.90 -1.02
C ASP A 337 31.44 3.54 -1.47
N LYS A 338 30.40 3.57 -2.31
CA LYS A 338 29.68 2.35 -2.73
C LYS A 338 30.54 1.39 -3.56
N SER A 339 31.57 1.88 -4.26
CA SER A 339 32.46 1.05 -5.08
C SER A 339 33.25 0.06 -4.23
N ALA A 340 33.66 0.45 -3.02
CA ALA A 340 34.37 -0.44 -2.10
C ALA A 340 33.54 -1.69 -1.76
N ALA A 341 32.25 -1.53 -1.51
CA ALA A 341 31.34 -2.65 -1.29
C ALA A 341 31.15 -3.50 -2.55
N ILE A 342 31.08 -2.86 -3.73
CA ILE A 342 30.94 -3.58 -5.01
C ILE A 342 32.17 -4.46 -5.30
N TYR A 343 33.39 -3.97 -5.07
CA TYR A 343 34.60 -4.78 -5.26
C TYR A 343 34.63 -5.99 -4.32
N TYR A 344 34.23 -5.78 -3.06
CA TYR A 344 34.13 -6.84 -2.08
C TYR A 344 33.06 -7.90 -2.48
N VAL A 345 31.91 -7.43 -2.95
CA VAL A 345 30.85 -8.31 -3.47
C VAL A 345 31.30 -9.05 -4.73
N LEU A 346 32.03 -8.40 -5.65
CA LEU A 346 32.61 -9.05 -6.83
C LEU A 346 33.49 -10.24 -6.43
N GLU A 347 34.35 -10.09 -5.44
CA GLU A 347 35.21 -11.18 -4.95
C GLU A 347 34.37 -12.37 -4.44
N LEU A 348 33.33 -12.11 -3.64
CA LEU A 348 32.41 -13.13 -3.16
C LEU A 348 31.70 -13.86 -4.32
N LEU A 349 31.17 -13.09 -5.26
CA LEU A 349 30.44 -13.62 -6.41
C LEU A 349 31.35 -14.49 -7.27
N SER A 350 32.54 -14.01 -7.61
CA SER A 350 33.52 -14.73 -8.45
C SER A 350 34.04 -16.00 -7.77
N LYS A 351 34.34 -15.95 -6.47
CA LYS A 351 34.85 -17.10 -5.71
C LYS A 351 33.84 -18.25 -5.63
N HIS A 352 32.55 -17.93 -5.51
CA HIS A 352 31.49 -18.91 -5.29
C HIS A 352 30.59 -19.16 -6.51
N ASN A 353 30.83 -18.46 -7.61
CA ASN A 353 29.90 -18.37 -8.74
C ASN A 353 28.47 -18.05 -8.28
N ALA A 354 28.34 -17.11 -7.35
CA ALA A 354 27.07 -16.75 -6.71
C ALA A 354 26.29 -15.71 -7.53
N ILE A 355 25.04 -15.51 -7.16
CA ILE A 355 24.12 -14.54 -7.77
C ILE A 355 24.01 -13.30 -6.87
N LEU A 356 24.14 -12.12 -7.47
CA LEU A 356 23.90 -10.86 -6.80
C LEU A 356 22.40 -10.52 -6.80
N ARG A 357 21.87 -10.16 -5.63
CA ARG A 357 20.56 -9.54 -5.50
C ARG A 357 20.69 -8.16 -4.84
N LEU A 358 20.25 -7.14 -5.54
CA LEU A 358 20.21 -5.76 -5.07
C LEU A 358 18.83 -5.47 -4.50
N LEU A 359 18.76 -4.90 -3.30
CA LEU A 359 17.47 -4.64 -2.62
C LEU A 359 16.95 -3.20 -2.76
N ASP A 360 17.69 -2.35 -3.48
CA ASP A 360 17.37 -0.95 -3.75
C ASP A 360 17.96 -0.48 -5.10
N TYR A 361 17.69 0.77 -5.47
CA TYR A 361 18.16 1.37 -6.74
C TYR A 361 19.62 1.83 -6.73
N SER A 362 20.44 1.44 -5.74
CA SER A 362 21.79 1.98 -5.59
C SER A 362 22.67 1.77 -6.81
N ILE A 363 22.39 0.71 -7.58
CA ILE A 363 23.17 0.37 -8.77
C ILE A 363 23.05 1.46 -9.85
N PHE A 364 21.90 2.15 -9.96
CA PHE A 364 21.70 3.21 -10.93
C PHE A 364 22.39 4.53 -10.56
N GLU A 365 22.93 4.65 -9.35
CA GLU A 365 23.75 5.81 -8.98
C GLU A 365 25.14 5.78 -9.64
N PHE A 366 25.54 4.63 -10.18
CA PHE A 366 26.74 4.50 -10.98
C PHE A 366 26.41 4.79 -12.45
N SER A 367 27.03 5.82 -13.02
CA SER A 367 26.83 6.16 -14.43
C SER A 367 27.22 5.04 -15.39
N ASN A 368 28.13 4.15 -14.97
CA ASN A 368 28.62 2.99 -15.72
C ASN A 368 28.07 1.66 -15.17
N TRP A 369 26.87 1.66 -14.60
CA TRP A 369 26.29 0.49 -13.94
C TRP A 369 26.20 -0.75 -14.85
N THR A 370 25.97 -0.58 -16.15
CA THR A 370 25.95 -1.67 -17.12
C THR A 370 27.27 -2.44 -17.12
N ASP A 371 28.38 -1.71 -17.18
CA ASP A 371 29.74 -2.28 -17.22
C ASP A 371 30.07 -2.98 -15.90
N ILE A 372 29.59 -2.43 -14.77
CA ILE A 372 29.74 -3.06 -13.45
C ILE A 372 29.00 -4.40 -13.41
N LEU A 373 27.79 -4.48 -13.96
CA LEU A 373 27.03 -5.74 -13.96
C LEU A 373 27.59 -6.78 -14.92
N GLU A 374 28.31 -6.37 -15.97
CA GLU A 374 28.95 -7.27 -16.94
C GLU A 374 30.14 -8.04 -16.36
N VAL A 375 30.86 -7.48 -15.37
CA VAL A 375 31.97 -8.18 -14.70
C VAL A 375 31.51 -9.23 -13.69
N PHE A 376 30.22 -9.25 -13.31
CA PHE A 376 29.70 -10.28 -12.42
C PHE A 376 29.53 -11.63 -13.13
N PRO A 377 29.84 -12.75 -12.45
CA PRO A 377 29.85 -14.08 -13.09
C PRO A 377 28.46 -14.54 -13.53
N ASN A 378 27.41 -14.04 -12.88
CA ASN A 378 26.02 -14.34 -13.18
C ASN A 378 25.23 -13.05 -13.33
N ARG A 379 24.08 -13.17 -14.00
CA ARG A 379 23.07 -12.12 -14.06
C ARG A 379 22.66 -11.68 -12.66
N SER A 380 22.54 -10.37 -12.49
CA SER A 380 22.16 -9.74 -11.22
C SER A 380 20.66 -9.45 -11.20
N TYR A 381 20.08 -9.48 -10.00
CA TYR A 381 18.65 -9.23 -9.82
C TYR A 381 18.42 -7.99 -8.98
N LEU A 382 17.66 -7.03 -9.50
CA LEU A 382 17.19 -5.88 -8.73
C LEU A 382 15.82 -6.22 -8.14
N CYS A 383 15.80 -6.55 -6.86
CA CYS A 383 14.66 -7.04 -6.11
C CYS A 383 13.90 -5.88 -5.45
N LEU A 384 12.80 -5.45 -6.07
CA LEU A 384 12.02 -4.31 -5.58
C LEU A 384 10.88 -4.76 -4.67
N SER A 385 10.95 -4.35 -3.41
CA SER A 385 9.87 -4.53 -2.41
C SER A 385 8.93 -3.31 -2.32
N THR A 386 9.11 -2.33 -3.20
CA THR A 386 8.26 -1.15 -3.30
C THR A 386 7.27 -1.32 -4.45
N ASN A 387 6.13 -0.61 -4.42
CA ASN A 387 5.15 -0.66 -5.49
C ASN A 387 5.70 -0.07 -6.81
N VAL A 388 5.05 -0.38 -7.93
CA VAL A 388 5.48 0.07 -9.26
C VAL A 388 5.42 1.58 -9.42
N ALA A 389 4.41 2.25 -8.87
CA ALA A 389 4.28 3.71 -8.99
C ALA A 389 5.46 4.47 -8.35
N SER A 390 6.03 3.96 -7.27
CA SER A 390 7.20 4.52 -6.59
C SER A 390 8.52 4.21 -7.29
N SER A 391 8.52 3.21 -8.17
CA SER A 391 9.71 2.75 -8.90
C SER A 391 9.73 3.23 -10.35
N ILE A 392 8.59 3.66 -10.88
CA ILE A 392 8.40 3.86 -12.33
C ILE A 392 9.33 4.92 -12.90
N ASP A 393 9.52 6.04 -12.21
CA ASP A 393 10.40 7.12 -12.68
C ASP A 393 11.85 6.62 -12.84
N LYS A 394 12.34 5.85 -11.85
CA LYS A 394 13.68 5.26 -11.89
C LYS A 394 13.81 4.17 -12.95
N ILE A 395 12.76 3.37 -13.13
CA ILE A 395 12.70 2.36 -14.19
C ILE A 395 12.81 3.04 -15.55
N VAL A 396 12.01 4.08 -15.80
CA VAL A 396 12.00 4.79 -17.08
C VAL A 396 13.34 5.50 -17.31
N GLU A 397 13.87 6.19 -16.31
CA GLU A 397 15.16 6.88 -16.39
C GLU A 397 16.31 5.96 -16.79
N ASN A 398 16.33 4.71 -16.30
CA ASN A 398 17.49 3.82 -16.44
C ASN A 398 17.27 2.64 -17.39
N LEU A 399 16.03 2.28 -17.71
CA LEU A 399 15.67 1.05 -18.42
C LEU A 399 14.76 1.29 -19.63
N THR A 400 14.65 2.52 -20.13
CA THR A 400 13.94 2.77 -21.41
C THR A 400 14.52 1.88 -22.53
N GLY A 401 13.65 1.25 -23.33
CA GLY A 401 14.03 0.28 -24.36
C GLY A 401 14.33 -1.14 -23.84
N ALA A 402 14.28 -1.38 -22.53
CA ALA A 402 14.44 -2.71 -21.96
C ALA A 402 13.23 -3.61 -22.25
N GLN A 403 13.48 -4.92 -22.26
CA GLN A 403 12.42 -5.91 -22.46
C GLN A 403 11.70 -6.21 -21.15
N PHE A 404 10.39 -6.34 -21.18
CA PHE A 404 9.63 -6.74 -19.99
C PHE A 404 8.62 -7.84 -20.27
N ASP A 405 8.30 -8.60 -19.23
CA ASP A 405 7.16 -9.51 -19.20
C ASP A 405 6.57 -9.53 -17.79
N ILE A 406 5.36 -10.04 -17.68
CA ILE A 406 4.67 -10.21 -16.41
C ILE A 406 4.32 -11.67 -16.22
N VAL A 407 4.98 -12.30 -15.25
CA VAL A 407 4.85 -13.72 -14.99
C VAL A 407 3.88 -13.93 -13.85
N LYS A 408 2.82 -14.68 -14.12
CA LYS A 408 1.83 -15.06 -13.09
C LYS A 408 2.44 -16.08 -12.13
N MET A 409 2.27 -15.82 -10.83
CA MET A 409 2.64 -16.70 -9.72
C MET A 409 1.38 -17.08 -8.92
N GLU A 410 1.53 -17.94 -7.92
CA GLU A 410 0.44 -18.27 -7.01
C GLU A 410 0.19 -17.10 -6.06
N GLY A 411 -1.00 -16.48 -6.15
CA GLY A 411 -1.43 -15.35 -5.32
C GLY A 411 -1.01 -13.96 -5.80
N TYR A 412 0.01 -13.83 -6.65
CA TYR A 412 0.50 -12.56 -7.20
C TYR A 412 1.15 -12.75 -8.58
N SER A 413 1.56 -11.68 -9.25
CA SER A 413 2.41 -11.75 -10.44
C SER A 413 3.73 -11.04 -10.18
N ILE A 414 4.75 -11.32 -10.98
CA ILE A 414 5.99 -10.55 -10.95
C ILE A 414 6.15 -9.82 -12.27
N LEU A 415 6.41 -8.52 -12.20
CA LEU A 415 6.97 -7.75 -13.29
C LEU A 415 8.46 -8.10 -13.38
N ILE A 416 8.90 -8.45 -14.58
CA ILE A 416 10.31 -8.67 -14.90
C ILE A 416 10.71 -7.69 -15.98
N ILE A 417 11.76 -6.91 -15.75
CA ILE A 417 12.36 -6.02 -16.76
C ILE A 417 13.84 -6.43 -16.93
N GLN A 418 14.25 -6.70 -18.16
CA GLN A 418 15.58 -7.18 -18.52
C GLN A 418 16.35 -6.15 -19.35
N SER A 419 17.54 -5.79 -18.85
CA SER A 419 18.49 -4.95 -19.58
C SER A 419 19.91 -5.49 -19.34
N GLY A 420 20.61 -5.88 -20.40
CA GLY A 420 21.96 -6.43 -20.31
C GLY A 420 22.07 -7.63 -19.34
N ASN A 421 22.89 -7.50 -18.30
CA ASN A 421 23.08 -8.51 -17.25
C ASN A 421 22.25 -8.23 -15.97
N LEU A 422 21.17 -7.45 -16.10
CA LEU A 422 20.21 -7.14 -15.03
C LEU A 422 18.83 -7.73 -15.32
N SER A 423 18.22 -8.34 -14.31
CA SER A 423 16.79 -8.62 -14.24
C SER A 423 16.20 -7.85 -13.05
N LEU A 424 15.40 -6.81 -13.30
CA LEU A 424 14.57 -6.20 -12.28
C LEU A 424 13.36 -7.10 -12.03
N VAL A 425 13.11 -7.43 -10.77
CA VAL A 425 11.99 -8.27 -10.33
C VAL A 425 11.19 -7.50 -9.30
N GLN A 426 9.90 -7.34 -9.58
CA GLN A 426 8.99 -6.60 -8.73
C GLN A 426 7.66 -7.33 -8.59
N PRO A 427 7.25 -7.75 -7.39
CA PRO A 427 5.92 -8.28 -7.17
C PRO A 427 4.85 -7.23 -7.50
N ILE A 428 3.84 -7.67 -8.23
CA ILE A 428 2.68 -6.87 -8.58
C ILE A 428 1.41 -7.67 -8.29
N VAL A 429 0.33 -6.95 -8.06
CA VAL A 429 -1.00 -7.54 -8.01
C VAL A 429 -1.35 -8.04 -9.42
N THR A 430 -1.66 -9.34 -9.55
CA THR A 430 -1.93 -9.99 -10.84
C THR A 430 -2.98 -9.27 -11.68
N GLN A 431 -3.96 -8.66 -11.02
CA GLN A 431 -5.05 -7.96 -11.67
C GLN A 431 -4.61 -6.66 -12.39
N TYR A 432 -3.42 -6.13 -12.10
CA TYR A 432 -2.87 -4.96 -12.80
C TYR A 432 -2.01 -5.34 -14.01
N THR A 433 -1.84 -6.62 -14.36
CA THR A 433 -0.96 -7.06 -15.46
C THR A 433 -1.23 -6.31 -16.76
N ASP A 434 -2.49 -6.19 -17.16
CA ASP A 434 -2.86 -5.68 -18.48
C ASP A 434 -2.72 -4.16 -18.55
N THR A 435 -3.20 -3.47 -17.51
CA THR A 435 -3.05 -2.00 -17.40
C THR A 435 -1.60 -1.62 -17.29
N LEU A 436 -0.84 -2.34 -16.46
CA LEU A 436 0.59 -2.10 -16.29
C LEU A 436 1.35 -2.37 -17.59
N SER A 437 1.02 -3.43 -18.32
CA SER A 437 1.64 -3.70 -19.63
C SER A 437 1.50 -2.51 -20.57
N ILE A 438 0.28 -1.97 -20.71
CA ILE A 438 0.01 -0.80 -21.57
C ILE A 438 0.83 0.41 -21.11
N VAL A 439 0.87 0.67 -19.79
CA VAL A 439 1.62 1.79 -19.23
C VAL A 439 3.12 1.63 -19.50
N LEU A 440 3.69 0.44 -19.30
CA LEU A 440 5.12 0.19 -19.55
C LEU A 440 5.48 0.35 -21.03
N GLU A 441 4.63 -0.13 -21.94
CA GLU A 441 4.80 0.08 -23.38
C GLU A 441 4.75 1.57 -23.76
N LEU A 442 3.81 2.33 -23.19
CA LEU A 442 3.73 3.79 -23.41
C LEU A 442 4.94 4.55 -22.85
N LEU A 443 5.57 4.01 -21.82
CA LEU A 443 6.79 4.55 -21.21
C LEU A 443 8.07 4.09 -21.92
N GLY A 444 7.95 3.38 -23.04
CA GLY A 444 9.08 3.02 -23.90
C GLY A 444 9.77 1.71 -23.54
N LEU A 445 9.12 0.82 -22.78
CA LEU A 445 9.59 -0.56 -22.58
C LEU A 445 9.02 -1.50 -23.65
N GLU A 446 9.77 -2.55 -23.99
CA GLU A 446 9.39 -3.50 -25.05
C GLU A 446 8.81 -4.78 -24.45
N LYS A 447 7.55 -5.09 -24.75
CA LYS A 447 6.94 -6.33 -24.29
C LYS A 447 7.60 -7.54 -24.98
N SER A 448 8.09 -8.49 -24.19
CA SER A 448 8.69 -9.73 -24.67
C SER A 448 7.94 -10.94 -24.11
N SER A 449 7.65 -11.92 -24.95
CA SER A 449 7.13 -13.23 -24.51
C SER A 449 8.22 -14.18 -24.01
N PHE A 450 9.48 -13.76 -24.11
CA PHE A 450 10.63 -14.54 -23.69
C PHE A 450 11.51 -13.70 -22.75
N ILE A 451 11.54 -14.13 -21.50
CA ILE A 451 12.42 -13.60 -20.45
C ILE A 451 13.46 -14.68 -20.18
N LYS A 452 14.74 -14.35 -20.37
CA LYS A 452 15.84 -15.23 -19.94
C LYS A 452 15.68 -15.51 -18.45
N ASP A 453 16.13 -16.65 -17.92
CA ASP A 453 16.17 -16.92 -16.48
C ASP A 453 14.87 -16.78 -15.66
N GLN A 454 13.70 -16.89 -16.30
CA GLN A 454 12.39 -16.72 -15.66
C GLN A 454 12.21 -17.46 -14.33
N GLU A 455 12.74 -18.68 -14.19
CA GLU A 455 12.67 -19.45 -12.93
C GLU A 455 13.47 -18.82 -11.78
N GLU A 456 14.59 -18.18 -12.09
CA GLU A 456 15.39 -17.46 -11.10
C GLU A 456 14.70 -16.14 -10.71
N CYS A 457 14.08 -15.46 -11.68
CA CYS A 457 13.20 -14.32 -11.40
C CYS A 457 12.04 -14.71 -10.46
N LYS A 458 11.42 -15.88 -10.65
CA LYS A 458 10.39 -16.39 -9.72
C LYS A 458 10.94 -16.60 -8.31
N LYS A 459 12.15 -17.17 -8.16
CA LYS A 459 12.79 -17.32 -6.84
C LYS A 459 13.10 -15.97 -6.18
N ALA A 460 13.58 -14.99 -6.95
CA ALA A 460 13.77 -13.63 -6.47
C ALA A 460 12.43 -13.00 -6.02
N GLY A 461 11.36 -13.22 -6.78
CA GLY A 461 10.00 -12.83 -6.40
C GLY A 461 9.55 -13.43 -5.06
N ILE A 462 9.73 -14.74 -4.87
CA ILE A 462 9.43 -15.43 -3.61
C ILE A 462 10.25 -14.85 -2.46
N PHE A 463 11.55 -14.62 -2.66
CA PHE A 463 12.43 -14.04 -1.65
C PHE A 463 11.97 -12.64 -1.21
N ILE A 464 11.54 -11.79 -2.13
CA ILE A 464 10.99 -10.46 -1.79
C ILE A 464 9.76 -10.62 -0.91
N MET A 465 8.86 -11.53 -1.27
CA MET A 465 7.63 -11.80 -0.52
C MET A 465 7.91 -12.34 0.89
N ASP A 466 8.86 -13.28 1.01
CA ASP A 466 9.29 -13.81 2.30
C ASP A 466 9.90 -12.71 3.18
N GLY A 467 10.76 -11.84 2.62
CA GLY A 467 11.38 -10.73 3.35
C GLY A 467 10.37 -9.70 3.87
N VAL A 468 9.32 -9.40 3.10
CA VAL A 468 8.23 -8.52 3.53
C VAL A 468 7.45 -9.14 4.70
N ASN A 469 7.18 -10.45 4.63
CA ASN A 469 6.51 -11.17 5.72
C ASN A 469 7.37 -11.25 6.99
N VAL A 470 8.68 -11.48 6.84
CA VAL A 470 9.66 -11.47 7.95
C VAL A 470 9.67 -10.11 8.66
N ARG A 471 9.73 -8.99 7.92
CA ARG A 471 9.72 -7.64 8.50
C ARG A 471 8.46 -7.31 9.29
N ARG A 472 7.33 -7.96 8.99
CA ARG A 472 6.06 -7.75 9.68
C ARG A 472 5.88 -8.64 10.91
N ASN A 473 6.50 -9.82 10.91
CA ASN A 473 6.24 -10.86 11.92
C ASN A 473 7.38 -11.05 12.94
N ILE A 474 8.55 -10.44 12.74
CA ILE A 474 9.61 -10.41 13.75
C ILE A 474 9.35 -9.26 14.73
N ASN A 475 9.34 -9.58 16.02
CA ASN A 475 9.34 -8.57 17.08
C ASN A 475 10.62 -7.73 16.98
N ILE A 476 10.48 -6.42 16.81
CA ILE A 476 11.61 -5.52 16.65
C ILE A 476 12.49 -5.50 17.90
N ASP A 477 11.92 -5.76 19.08
CA ASP A 477 12.65 -5.86 20.35
C ASP A 477 13.59 -7.07 20.36
N ASP A 478 13.21 -8.21 19.77
CA ASP A 478 14.07 -9.40 19.69
C ASP A 478 15.26 -9.19 18.74
N LEU A 479 15.07 -8.38 17.69
CA LEU A 479 16.14 -7.94 16.79
C LEU A 479 17.07 -6.95 17.50
N ILE A 480 16.48 -5.94 18.16
CA ILE A 480 17.22 -4.93 18.92
C ILE A 480 18.04 -5.59 20.04
N ASP A 481 17.50 -6.54 20.79
CA ASP A 481 18.21 -7.26 21.86
C ASP A 481 19.42 -8.05 21.34
N GLN A 482 19.30 -8.66 20.15
CA GLN A 482 20.45 -9.28 19.47
C GLN A 482 21.48 -8.24 19.06
N PHE A 483 21.07 -7.11 18.47
CA PHE A 483 21.98 -6.03 18.09
C PHE A 483 22.67 -5.37 19.30
N ILE A 484 21.95 -5.11 20.40
CA ILE A 484 22.45 -4.50 21.64
C ILE A 484 23.52 -5.38 22.30
N GLN A 485 23.40 -6.71 22.22
CA GLN A 485 24.46 -7.61 22.72
C GLN A 485 25.81 -7.40 22.04
N PHE A 486 25.84 -6.88 20.80
CA PHE A 486 27.06 -6.70 20.01
C PHE A 486 27.56 -5.25 19.91
N PHE A 487 26.71 -4.27 20.20
CA PHE A 487 27.03 -2.84 20.13
C PHE A 487 26.95 -2.17 21.51
N GLN A 488 27.52 -2.80 22.54
CA GLN A 488 27.46 -2.29 23.93
C GLN A 488 28.10 -0.91 24.13
N ASP A 489 28.89 -0.44 23.16
CA ASP A 489 29.63 0.83 23.20
C ASP A 489 29.11 1.90 22.21
N LEU A 490 27.94 1.69 21.59
CA LEU A 490 27.17 2.71 20.84
C LEU A 490 25.97 3.17 21.66
#